data_AF-A0A522WYE1-F1
#
_entry.id   AF-A0A522WYE1-F1
#
_cell.length_a   1.000
_cell.length_b   1.000
_cell.length_c   1.000
_cell.angle_alpha   90.00
_cell.angle_beta   90.00
_cell.angle_gamma   90.00
#
_symmetry.space_group_name_H-M   'P 1'
#
loop_
_entity.id
_entity.type
_entity.pdbx_description
1 polymer ?
#
loop_
_entity_poly.entity_id
_entity_poly.type
_entity_poly.pdbx_seq_one_letter_code
_entity_poly.pdbx_strand_id
1 'polypeptide(L)'
;MKRPGRDRRPLRRPALSCLNPGIEHGERPVTEAKTVRVVIEGRVQGVWFRGWTIEQAAARGLAGWVRNRSDGRVEALFHGPAVTVDDMVAACRHGPAAAAVTRVTVEPAVEAVGHDFHQRPTA
;
A
#
# COMPACT_ATOMS: atom_id res chain seq x y z
N MET A 1 -71.09 -38.64 -12.05
CA MET A 1 -70.66 -39.69 -13.00
C MET A 1 -69.25 -39.38 -13.50
N LYS A 2 -68.39 -40.42 -13.50
CA LYS A 2 -67.18 -40.71 -14.29
C LYS A 2 -66.11 -39.62 -14.57
N ARG A 3 -64.95 -39.81 -13.90
CA ARG A 3 -63.61 -39.47 -14.43
C ARG A 3 -63.33 -40.29 -15.71
N PRO A 4 -62.55 -39.79 -16.68
CA PRO A 4 -61.13 -40.17 -16.81
C PRO A 4 -60.27 -38.99 -17.36
N GLY A 5 -58.95 -39.00 -17.45
CA GLY A 5 -57.93 -39.99 -17.23
C GLY A 5 -56.54 -39.31 -17.19
N ARG A 6 -55.82 -39.65 -16.13
CA ARG A 6 -54.37 -39.75 -15.89
C ARG A 6 -53.40 -39.52 -17.08
N ASP A 7 -52.46 -38.58 -16.91
CA ASP A 7 -51.09 -38.62 -17.46
C ASP A 7 -50.14 -37.90 -16.46
N ARG A 8 -49.41 -38.59 -15.58
CA ARG A 8 -48.11 -39.29 -15.70
C ARG A 8 -46.86 -38.38 -15.85
N ARG A 9 -46.25 -38.13 -14.67
CA ARG A 9 -44.80 -37.91 -14.37
C ARG A 9 -44.23 -36.50 -14.67
N PRO A 10 -43.05 -36.15 -14.13
CA PRO A 10 -42.58 -36.30 -12.75
C PRO A 10 -42.08 -34.95 -12.17
N LEU A 11 -41.81 -34.94 -10.86
CA LEU A 11 -41.12 -33.85 -10.14
C LEU A 11 -39.84 -33.40 -10.86
N ARG A 12 -39.79 -32.15 -11.32
CA ARG A 12 -38.53 -31.45 -11.62
C ARG A 12 -38.26 -30.41 -10.54
N ARG A 13 -37.28 -30.76 -9.68
CA ARG A 13 -36.47 -29.87 -8.84
C ARG A 13 -35.75 -28.81 -9.73
N PRO A 14 -34.94 -27.92 -9.15
CA PRO A 14 -35.17 -26.94 -8.08
C PRO A 14 -34.91 -25.51 -8.63
N ALA A 15 -34.85 -24.51 -7.74
CA ALA A 15 -34.38 -23.16 -8.06
C ALA A 15 -33.04 -23.18 -8.81
N LEU A 16 -33.00 -22.58 -10.00
CA LEU A 16 -31.77 -22.17 -10.68
C LEU A 16 -31.80 -20.65 -10.86
N SER A 17 -31.58 -19.92 -9.75
CA SER A 17 -30.85 -18.66 -9.82
C SER A 17 -29.38 -19.05 -9.93
N CYS A 18 -28.97 -19.40 -11.15
CA CYS A 18 -27.66 -19.94 -11.40
C CYS A 18 -26.79 -18.92 -12.11
N LEU A 19 -25.79 -18.50 -11.33
CA LEU A 19 -24.49 -17.96 -11.73
C LEU A 19 -24.51 -16.55 -12.33
N ASN A 20 -24.23 -15.57 -11.45
CA ASN A 20 -23.33 -14.48 -11.83
C ASN A 20 -22.06 -15.12 -12.42
N PRO A 21 -21.69 -14.78 -13.66
CA PRO A 21 -20.40 -15.19 -14.20
C PRO A 21 -19.28 -14.42 -13.48
N GLY A 22 -18.26 -15.17 -13.05
CA GLY A 22 -16.87 -14.71 -12.98
C GLY A 22 -16.56 -13.66 -11.90
N ILE A 23 -16.27 -14.11 -10.69
CA ILE A 23 -15.18 -13.48 -9.95
C ILE A 23 -13.89 -13.93 -10.66
N GLU A 24 -13.36 -13.11 -11.55
CA GLU A 24 -12.04 -13.34 -12.12
C GLU A 24 -11.30 -12.03 -12.36
N HIS A 25 -10.31 -11.82 -11.47
CA HIS A 25 -9.26 -10.79 -11.45
C HIS A 25 -9.71 -9.36 -11.15
N GLY A 26 -9.47 -8.98 -9.90
CA GLY A 26 -9.63 -7.63 -9.39
C GLY A 26 -8.94 -6.60 -10.26
N GLU A 27 -9.76 -5.70 -10.81
CA GLU A 27 -9.37 -4.35 -11.15
C GLU A 27 -8.81 -3.72 -9.86
N ARG A 28 -7.52 -3.93 -9.60
CA ARG A 28 -6.77 -3.18 -8.60
C ARG A 28 -7.09 -1.73 -8.95
N PRO A 29 -7.68 -0.91 -8.05
CA PRO A 29 -8.00 0.46 -8.41
C PRO A 29 -6.73 1.04 -9.02
N VAL A 30 -6.84 1.58 -10.23
CA VAL A 30 -5.74 2.21 -10.97
C VAL A 30 -5.29 3.37 -10.11
N THR A 31 -4.47 3.05 -9.13
CA THR A 31 -4.07 3.97 -8.10
C THR A 31 -2.86 4.65 -8.70
N GLU A 32 -3.07 5.89 -9.15
CA GLU A 32 -2.04 6.72 -9.73
C GLU A 32 -0.74 6.59 -8.93
N ALA A 33 0.33 6.20 -9.60
CA ALA A 33 1.62 6.08 -8.94
C ALA A 33 2.14 7.50 -8.69
N LYS A 34 2.55 7.79 -7.46
CA LYS A 34 3.19 9.07 -7.11
C LYS A 34 4.58 8.82 -6.55
N THR A 35 5.49 9.75 -6.84
CA THR A 35 6.78 9.84 -6.16
C THR A 35 6.75 11.05 -5.25
N VAL A 36 7.07 10.85 -3.97
CA VAL A 36 7.17 11.94 -2.99
C VAL A 36 8.49 11.87 -2.26
N ARG A 37 9.07 13.04 -2.03
CA ARG A 37 10.21 13.22 -1.16
C ARG A 37 9.73 13.69 0.20
N VAL A 38 10.23 13.04 1.24
CA VAL A 38 9.82 13.24 2.61
C VAL A 38 11.03 13.62 3.42
N VAL A 39 10.95 14.76 4.12
CA VAL A 39 11.96 15.20 5.08
C VAL A 39 11.35 15.09 6.47
N ILE A 40 11.94 14.24 7.30
CA ILE A 40 11.53 14.01 8.69
C ILE A 40 12.52 14.72 9.62
N GLU A 41 11.98 15.54 10.51
CA GLU A 41 12.72 16.29 11.53
C GLU A 41 12.33 15.82 12.93
N GLY A 42 13.27 15.90 13.88
CA GLY A 42 13.08 15.52 15.28
C GLY A 42 14.20 14.60 15.78
N ARG A 43 13.90 13.74 16.75
CA ARG A 43 14.81 12.69 17.22
C ARG A 43 14.71 11.48 16.31
N VAL A 44 15.39 11.54 15.15
CA VAL A 44 15.27 10.55 14.06
C VAL A 44 16.57 9.84 13.70
N GLN A 45 17.70 10.27 14.26
CA GLN A 45 19.00 9.59 14.10
C GLN A 45 19.38 8.80 15.35
N GLY A 46 20.09 7.69 15.18
CA GLY A 46 20.43 6.78 16.29
C GLY A 46 19.26 5.97 16.85
N VAL A 47 18.07 6.07 16.26
CA VAL A 47 16.82 5.42 16.72
C VAL A 47 16.34 4.32 15.76
N TRP A 48 17.24 3.80 14.92
CA TRP A 48 16.93 2.79 13.91
C TRP A 48 15.88 3.20 12.86
N PHE A 49 15.64 4.50 12.68
CA PHE A 49 14.63 5.04 11.74
C PHE A 49 14.83 4.53 10.31
N ARG A 50 16.07 4.51 9.80
CA ARG A 50 16.34 4.03 8.43
C ARG A 50 15.99 2.55 8.23
N GLY A 51 16.28 1.70 9.22
CA GLY A 51 15.94 0.27 9.18
C GLY A 51 14.43 0.07 9.19
N TRP A 52 13.76 0.73 10.12
CA TRP A 52 12.30 0.77 10.19
C TRP A 52 11.66 1.22 8.87
N THR A 53 12.17 2.29 8.24
CA THR A 53 11.64 2.78 6.97
C THR A 53 11.77 1.75 5.84
N ILE A 54 12.89 1.02 5.77
CA ILE A 54 13.06 -0.06 4.77
C ILE A 54 12.00 -1.14 5.00
N GLU A 55 11.83 -1.63 6.22
CA GLU A 55 10.87 -2.70 6.51
C GLU A 55 9.44 -2.29 6.18
N GLN A 56 9.05 -1.07 6.56
CA GLN A 56 7.71 -0.54 6.30
C GLN A 56 7.46 -0.29 4.80
N ALA A 57 8.47 0.16 4.06
CA ALA A 57 8.38 0.34 2.61
C ALA A 57 8.30 -1.02 1.90
N ALA A 58 9.12 -1.99 2.30
CA ALA A 58 9.12 -3.34 1.74
C ALA A 58 7.79 -4.07 1.97
N ALA A 59 7.25 -4.00 3.20
CA ALA A 59 5.94 -4.59 3.53
C ALA A 59 4.78 -4.01 2.69
N ARG A 60 4.94 -2.79 2.20
CA ARG A 60 3.98 -2.07 1.36
C ARG A 60 4.26 -2.20 -0.14
N GLY A 61 5.38 -2.81 -0.54
CA GLY A 61 5.82 -2.89 -1.93
C GLY A 61 6.14 -1.52 -2.54
N LEU A 62 6.65 -0.58 -1.74
CA LEU A 62 7.09 0.73 -2.21
C LEU A 62 8.54 0.67 -2.68
N ALA A 63 8.88 1.48 -3.68
CA ALA A 63 10.24 1.66 -4.16
C ALA A 63 10.80 3.02 -3.74
N GLY A 64 12.13 3.13 -3.76
CA GLY A 64 12.82 4.38 -3.49
C GLY A 64 13.98 4.22 -2.52
N TRP A 65 14.18 5.21 -1.65
CA TRP A 65 15.33 5.22 -0.76
C TRP A 65 15.12 6.00 0.54
N VAL A 66 15.99 5.75 1.52
CA VAL A 66 16.08 6.53 2.76
C VAL A 66 17.53 6.87 3.07
N ARG A 67 17.81 8.09 3.56
CA ARG A 67 19.13 8.53 4.01
C ARG A 67 19.06 9.43 5.23
N ASN A 68 20.12 9.43 6.01
CA ASN A 68 20.33 10.48 7.00
C ASN A 68 20.95 11.70 6.31
N ARG A 69 20.62 12.88 6.79
CA ARG A 69 21.28 14.12 6.42
C ARG A 69 22.20 14.58 7.54
N SER A 70 23.30 15.22 7.19
CA SER A 70 24.28 15.82 8.11
C SER A 70 23.68 16.88 9.05
N ASP A 71 22.55 17.48 8.69
CA ASP A 71 21.78 18.43 9.52
C ASP A 71 20.91 17.75 10.59
N GLY A 72 21.04 16.43 10.80
CA GLY A 72 20.30 15.68 11.82
C GLY A 72 18.93 15.16 11.35
N ARG A 73 18.52 15.44 10.12
CA ARG A 73 17.23 15.02 9.55
C ARG A 73 17.33 13.66 8.88
N VAL A 74 16.17 13.07 8.57
CA VAL A 74 16.06 11.92 7.66
C VAL A 74 15.34 12.36 6.40
N GLU A 75 15.86 11.98 5.25
CA GLU A 75 15.23 12.22 3.95
C GLU A 75 14.91 10.87 3.31
N ALA A 76 13.71 10.73 2.79
CA ALA A 76 13.26 9.54 2.08
C ALA A 76 12.57 9.92 0.78
N LEU A 77 12.64 9.02 -0.19
CA LEU A 77 11.90 9.10 -1.44
C LEU A 77 11.03 7.85 -1.52
N PHE A 78 9.72 8.02 -1.65
CA PHE A 78 8.77 6.92 -1.79
C PHE A 78 8.10 7.00 -3.14
N HIS A 79 8.05 5.87 -3.82
CA HIS A 79 7.38 5.72 -5.10
C HIS A 79 6.46 4.49 -5.06
N GLY A 80 5.26 4.66 -5.59
CA GLY A 80 4.29 3.58 -5.72
C GLY A 80 2.87 4.13 -5.77
N PRO A 81 1.86 3.27 -5.54
CA PRO A 81 0.46 3.68 -5.53
C PRO A 81 0.21 4.84 -4.55
N ALA A 82 -0.52 5.87 -4.99
CA ALA A 82 -0.76 7.08 -4.19
C ALA A 82 -1.26 6.81 -2.77
N VAL A 83 -2.20 5.88 -2.57
CA VAL A 83 -2.69 5.50 -1.22
C VAL A 83 -1.61 4.83 -0.39
N THR A 84 -0.82 3.94 -0.98
CA THR A 84 0.27 3.25 -0.27
C THR A 84 1.36 4.21 0.17
N VAL A 85 1.70 5.17 -0.70
CA VAL A 85 2.66 6.23 -0.38
C VAL A 85 2.11 7.14 0.73
N ASP A 86 0.81 7.48 0.70
CA ASP A 86 0.19 8.29 1.75
C ASP A 86 0.19 7.59 3.12
N ASP A 87 -0.13 6.29 3.13
CA ASP A 87 -0.06 5.46 4.33
C ASP A 87 1.38 5.40 4.89
N MET A 88 2.38 5.26 4.02
CA MET A 88 3.78 5.28 4.43
C MET A 88 4.18 6.65 5.03
N VAL A 89 3.74 7.75 4.42
CA VAL A 89 3.96 9.11 4.96
C VAL A 89 3.30 9.26 6.34
N ALA A 90 2.08 8.76 6.50
CA ALA A 90 1.39 8.78 7.80
C ALA A 90 2.11 7.93 8.86
N ALA A 91 2.64 6.77 8.48
CA ALA A 91 3.48 5.96 9.35
C ALA A 91 4.75 6.72 9.77
N CYS A 92 5.40 7.45 8.85
CA CYS A 92 6.60 8.25 9.15
C CYS A 92 6.36 9.35 10.19
N ARG A 93 5.12 9.79 10.40
CA ARG A 93 4.79 10.74 11.49
C ARG A 93 4.88 10.11 12.89
N HIS A 94 4.70 8.79 12.98
CA HIS A 94 4.85 8.05 14.22
C HIS A 94 6.28 7.51 14.37
N GLY A 95 6.82 6.93 13.30
CA GLY A 95 8.16 6.33 13.29
C GLY A 95 8.29 5.12 14.24
N PRO A 96 9.52 4.66 14.48
CA PRO A 96 9.78 3.59 15.45
C PRO A 96 9.60 4.10 16.90
N ALA A 97 9.43 3.18 17.85
CA ALA A 97 9.15 3.49 19.26
C ALA A 97 10.18 4.43 19.94
N ALA A 98 11.43 4.43 19.47
CA ALA A 98 12.50 5.28 20.00
C ALA A 98 12.59 6.66 19.30
N ALA A 99 11.86 6.87 18.21
CA ALA A 99 11.85 8.13 17.47
C ALA A 99 10.84 9.13 18.06
N ALA A 100 11.17 10.41 17.95
CA ALA A 100 10.22 11.49 18.23
C ALA A 100 10.21 12.43 17.04
N VAL A 101 9.16 12.35 16.23
CA VAL A 101 9.03 13.15 15.00
C VAL A 101 8.35 14.47 15.34
N THR A 102 9.03 15.56 15.04
CA THR A 102 8.52 16.92 15.28
C THR A 102 7.81 17.47 14.04
N ARG A 103 8.34 17.14 12.85
CA ARG A 103 7.82 17.65 11.58
C ARG A 103 8.09 16.66 10.45
N VAL A 104 7.11 16.51 9.56
CA VAL A 104 7.24 15.77 8.31
C VAL A 104 6.87 16.71 7.17
N THR A 105 7.82 17.01 6.30
CA THR A 105 7.60 17.81 5.09
C THR A 105 7.53 16.85 3.90
N VAL A 106 6.50 16.98 3.08
CA VAL A 106 6.25 16.11 1.92
C VAL A 106 6.18 16.96 0.68
N GLU A 107 6.97 16.61 -0.33
CA GLU A 107 7.03 17.31 -1.61
C GLU A 107 6.89 16.29 -2.75
N PRO A 108 6.13 16.59 -3.81
CA PRO A 108 6.13 15.74 -5.00
C PRO A 108 7.53 15.75 -5.63
N ALA A 109 7.97 14.60 -6.12
CA ALA A 109 9.25 14.43 -6.79
C ALA A 109 9.04 13.74 -8.14
N VAL A 110 9.97 13.97 -9.07
CA VAL A 110 9.99 13.32 -10.40
C VAL A 110 11.23 12.44 -10.57
N GLU A 111 11.93 12.15 -9.48
CA GLU A 111 13.13 11.31 -9.49
C GLU A 111 12.77 9.87 -9.88
N ALA A 112 13.50 9.34 -10.87
CA ALA A 112 13.38 7.95 -11.27
C ALA A 112 13.92 7.04 -10.17
N VAL A 113 13.08 6.12 -9.72
CA VAL A 113 13.47 5.08 -8.75
C VAL A 113 13.43 3.72 -9.42
N GLY A 114 14.23 2.79 -8.91
CA GLY A 114 14.13 1.37 -9.27
C GLY A 114 12.86 0.74 -8.70
N HIS A 115 12.85 -0.60 -8.64
CA HIS A 115 11.75 -1.37 -8.05
C HIS A 115 11.95 -1.63 -6.55
N ASP A 116 13.18 -1.46 -6.05
CA ASP A 116 13.54 -1.77 -4.67
C ASP A 116 13.59 -0.53 -3.78
N PHE A 117 13.54 -0.76 -2.47
CA PHE A 117 13.74 0.27 -1.45
C PHE A 117 15.06 0.04 -0.73
N HIS A 118 15.97 1.02 -0.77
CA HIS A 118 17.33 0.87 -0.21
C HIS A 118 17.78 2.05 0.64
N GLN A 119 18.79 1.82 1.48
CA GLN A 119 19.45 2.89 2.22
C GLN A 119 20.52 3.55 1.35
N ARG A 120 20.53 4.89 1.30
CA ARG A 120 21.61 5.69 0.69
C ARG A 120 22.62 6.15 1.74
N PRO A 121 23.87 6.46 1.33
CA PRO A 121 24.87 7.09 2.21
C PRO A 121 24.34 8.37 2.85
N THR A 122 24.85 8.70 4.03
CA THR A 122 24.55 9.97 4.70
C THR A 122 24.98 11.13 3.79
N ALA A 123 24.10 12.11 3.62
CA ALA A 123 24.34 13.31 2.82
C ALA A 123 24.99 14.43 3.62
#